data_AF-A0A678W4J9-F1
#
_entry.id   AF-A0A678W4J9-F1
#
_cell.length_a   1.000
_cell.length_b   1.000
_cell.length_c   1.000
_cell.angle_alpha   90.00
_cell.angle_beta   90.00
_cell.angle_gamma   90.00
#
_symmetry.space_group_name_H-M   'P 1'
#
loop_
_entity.id
_entity.type
_entity.pdbx_description
1 polymer ?
#
loop_
_entity_poly.entity_id
_entity_poly.type
_entity_poly.pdbx_seq_one_letter_code
_entity_poly.pdbx_strand_id
1 'polypeptide(L)'
;LALGGRDQESTGFAWWAGNARLINLSGKLLGAHVAHAGLIVFWAGAMNLFEVAHFVPEKPMYEQGLILLPHLATLGWGIGPGGEVINTFPYFVSGVLHLISSAVLGFGGVYHALIGPETLEESFPFFGYVWKDKNKMTTILGIHLILLGAGALLLVAKAIWFGGLYDTWAPGGGDVRTITNITLNPSTIFGYLLKSPFGGEGWIVSVDNMEDIVGGHVWLGIICIFGGIWHILTKPFAWARRAFVWSGEAYLSYSLAAISVMGFIACCFVWFNNTAYPSEFYGPTGPEASQAQAFSFLVRDQRLGANVGSAQGPTGLGKYLMRSPTGEIIFGGETMRFWDLRAPWLEPLRGPNGLDLSKLKKDIQPWQERRSAEYMTHAPLGSLNSVGGVATEINAVNYV
;
A
#
# COMPACT_ATOMS: atom_id res chain seq x y z
N LEU A 1 -37.58 5.60 34.46
CA LEU A 1 -37.56 4.66 33.31
C LEU A 1 -36.12 4.25 33.05
N ALA A 2 -35.68 3.11 33.58
CA ALA A 2 -34.39 2.55 33.18
C ALA A 2 -34.51 2.08 31.72
N LEU A 3 -33.64 2.58 30.84
CA LEU A 3 -33.54 2.09 29.47
C LEU A 3 -32.90 0.69 29.53
N GLY A 4 -33.73 -0.35 29.61
CA GLY A 4 -33.25 -1.74 29.59
C GLY A 4 -32.35 -2.00 28.38
N GLY A 5 -31.33 -2.84 28.54
CA GLY A 5 -30.38 -3.18 27.49
C GLY A 5 -29.22 -2.18 27.31
N ARG A 6 -29.09 -1.16 28.17
CA ARG A 6 -28.01 -0.15 28.11
C ARG A 6 -27.22 0.02 29.41
N ASP A 7 -27.48 -0.82 30.40
CA ASP A 7 -26.76 -0.86 31.68
C ASP A 7 -26.11 -2.24 31.90
N GLN A 8 -25.27 -2.35 32.93
CA GLN A 8 -24.55 -3.60 33.20
C GLN A 8 -25.49 -4.66 33.77
N GLU A 9 -26.44 -4.26 34.61
CA GLU A 9 -27.38 -5.12 35.30
C GLU A 9 -28.28 -5.90 34.32
N SER A 10 -28.70 -5.27 33.22
CA SER A 10 -29.56 -5.88 32.20
C SER A 10 -28.80 -6.63 31.11
N THR A 11 -27.52 -6.31 30.87
CA THR A 11 -26.76 -6.86 29.73
C THR A 11 -25.60 -7.78 30.12
N GLY A 12 -25.14 -7.71 31.37
CA GLY A 12 -23.93 -8.40 31.84
C GLY A 12 -22.61 -7.73 31.44
N PHE A 13 -22.62 -6.66 30.64
CA PHE A 13 -21.42 -5.98 30.17
C PHE A 13 -21.24 -4.63 30.86
N ALA A 14 -20.07 -4.40 31.46
CA ALA A 14 -19.67 -3.10 31.99
C ALA A 14 -19.50 -2.06 30.87
N TRP A 15 -19.46 -0.77 31.23
CA TRP A 15 -19.46 0.34 30.25
C TRP A 15 -18.26 0.32 29.28
N TRP A 16 -17.08 -0.11 29.73
CA TRP A 16 -15.87 -0.22 28.90
C TRP A 16 -15.94 -1.36 27.86
N ALA A 17 -16.87 -2.30 28.03
CA ALA A 17 -17.24 -3.32 27.04
C ALA A 17 -18.61 -3.05 26.41
N GLY A 18 -19.08 -1.80 26.46
CA GLY A 18 -20.46 -1.43 26.11
C GLY A 18 -20.90 -1.84 24.70
N ASN A 19 -19.98 -1.91 23.73
CA ASN A 19 -20.30 -2.35 22.37
C ASN A 19 -20.69 -3.83 22.28
N ALA A 20 -20.27 -4.68 23.23
CA ALA A 20 -20.70 -6.07 23.30
C ALA A 20 -22.21 -6.21 23.54
N ARG A 21 -22.86 -5.17 24.08
CA ARG A 21 -24.32 -5.10 24.22
C ARG A 21 -25.05 -5.10 22.88
N LEU A 22 -24.37 -4.79 21.77
CA LEU A 22 -24.94 -4.72 20.43
C LEU A 22 -24.96 -6.05 19.68
N ILE A 23 -24.38 -7.12 20.23
CA ILE A 23 -24.18 -8.41 19.51
C ILE A 23 -25.47 -8.92 18.85
N ASN A 24 -26.62 -8.78 19.52
CA ASN A 24 -27.91 -9.26 19.02
C ASN A 24 -28.89 -8.12 18.66
N LEU A 25 -28.39 -6.89 18.48
CA LEU A 25 -29.18 -5.73 18.08
C LEU A 25 -28.79 -5.33 16.66
N SER A 26 -29.22 -6.13 15.67
CA SER A 26 -28.76 -6.04 14.28
C SER A 26 -28.96 -4.66 13.64
N GLY A 27 -30.03 -3.93 14.00
CA GLY A 27 -30.28 -2.57 13.51
C GLY A 27 -29.32 -1.54 14.13
N LYS A 28 -29.09 -1.61 15.44
CA LYS A 28 -28.14 -0.71 16.11
C LYS A 28 -26.69 -1.02 15.71
N LEU A 29 -26.35 -2.29 15.58
CA LEU A 29 -25.04 -2.73 15.14
C LEU A 29 -24.78 -2.33 13.68
N LEU A 30 -25.79 -2.39 12.80
CA LEU A 30 -25.72 -1.80 11.46
C LEU A 30 -25.41 -0.30 11.54
N GLY A 31 -26.13 0.44 12.39
CA GLY A 31 -25.88 1.87 12.60
C GLY A 31 -24.45 2.18 13.04
N ALA A 32 -23.91 1.38 13.98
CA ALA A 32 -22.51 1.50 14.41
C ALA A 32 -21.52 1.27 13.26
N HIS A 33 -21.71 0.23 12.44
CA HIS A 33 -20.85 -0.05 11.29
C HIS A 33 -20.91 1.05 10.22
N VAL A 34 -22.12 1.52 9.88
CA VAL A 34 -22.29 2.56 8.86
C VAL A 34 -21.74 3.91 9.36
N ALA A 35 -21.94 4.26 10.62
CA ALA A 35 -21.33 5.44 11.23
C ALA A 35 -19.80 5.36 11.23
N HIS A 36 -19.23 4.20 11.56
CA HIS A 36 -17.78 3.99 11.53
C HIS A 36 -17.22 4.08 10.11
N ALA A 37 -17.90 3.53 9.10
CA ALA A 37 -17.55 3.74 7.70
C ALA A 37 -17.57 5.23 7.33
N GLY A 38 -18.55 5.98 7.84
CA GLY A 38 -18.60 7.44 7.73
C GLY A 38 -17.36 8.12 8.30
N LEU A 39 -16.82 7.68 9.44
CA LEU A 39 -15.60 8.22 10.03
C LEU A 39 -14.36 7.97 9.15
N ILE A 40 -14.23 6.77 8.56
CA ILE A 40 -13.13 6.44 7.65
C ILE A 40 -13.18 7.35 6.41
N VAL A 41 -14.35 7.47 5.79
CA VAL A 41 -14.54 8.29 4.59
C VAL A 41 -14.41 9.79 4.90
N PHE A 42 -14.82 10.22 6.10
CA PHE A 42 -14.61 11.58 6.59
C PHE A 42 -13.11 11.87 6.72
N TRP A 43 -12.35 10.99 7.35
CA TRP A 43 -10.89 11.15 7.48
C TRP A 43 -10.23 11.25 6.10
N ALA A 44 -10.59 10.36 5.16
CA ALA A 44 -10.04 10.40 3.81
C ALA A 44 -10.32 11.74 3.11
N GLY A 45 -11.54 12.28 3.23
CA GLY A 45 -11.89 13.57 2.64
C GLY A 45 -11.22 14.76 3.33
N ALA A 46 -11.29 14.82 4.65
CA ALA A 46 -10.74 15.90 5.45
C ALA A 46 -9.21 15.96 5.37
N MET A 47 -8.54 14.81 5.53
CA MET A 47 -7.09 14.73 5.46
C MET A 47 -6.58 15.02 4.05
N ASN A 48 -7.27 14.56 3.00
CA ASN A 48 -6.88 14.88 1.62
C ASN A 48 -7.00 16.39 1.36
N LEU A 49 -8.11 17.03 1.75
CA LEU A 49 -8.25 18.49 1.61
C LEU A 49 -7.24 19.26 2.47
N PHE A 50 -6.87 18.74 3.63
CA PHE A 50 -5.79 19.30 4.45
C PHE A 50 -4.44 19.22 3.72
N GLU A 51 -4.10 18.07 3.14
CA GLU A 51 -2.89 17.90 2.32
C GLU A 51 -2.90 18.85 1.12
N VAL A 52 -4.00 18.92 0.36
CA VAL A 52 -4.16 19.88 -0.76
C VAL A 52 -3.94 21.32 -0.31
N ALA A 53 -4.44 21.71 0.87
CA ALA A 53 -4.31 23.07 1.38
C ALA A 53 -2.87 23.43 1.80
N HIS A 54 -2.06 22.44 2.19
CA HIS A 54 -0.66 22.63 2.61
C HIS A 54 0.35 22.28 1.52
N PHE A 55 -0.12 21.80 0.37
CA PHE A 55 0.73 21.33 -0.70
C PHE A 55 1.38 22.49 -1.47
N VAL A 56 2.69 22.43 -1.59
CA VAL A 56 3.54 23.30 -2.41
C VAL A 56 4.03 22.47 -3.61
N PRO A 57 3.51 22.68 -4.83
CA PRO A 57 3.79 21.83 -6.00
C PRO A 57 5.26 21.77 -6.43
N GLU A 58 6.05 22.79 -6.12
CA GLU A 58 7.46 22.88 -6.48
C GLU A 58 8.37 22.05 -5.57
N LYS A 59 7.83 21.52 -4.46
CA LYS A 59 8.55 20.64 -3.53
C LYS A 59 8.14 19.18 -3.75
N PRO A 60 9.05 18.21 -3.55
CA PRO A 60 8.68 16.81 -3.53
C PRO A 60 7.56 16.52 -2.51
N MET A 61 6.68 15.58 -2.83
CA MET A 61 5.57 15.22 -1.92
C MET A 61 6.07 14.65 -0.59
N TYR A 62 7.14 13.86 -0.65
CA TYR A 62 7.76 13.22 0.51
C TYR A 62 8.44 14.22 1.48
N GLU A 63 8.71 15.46 1.07
CA GLU A 63 9.23 16.52 1.96
C GLU A 63 8.13 17.27 2.73
N GLN A 64 6.86 16.91 2.53
CA GLN A 64 5.72 17.69 2.98
C GLN A 64 4.78 16.92 3.94
N GLY A 65 5.17 15.70 4.34
CA GLY A 65 4.37 14.87 5.25
C GLY A 65 3.04 14.42 4.64
N LEU A 66 3.02 14.20 3.32
CA LEU A 66 1.81 13.82 2.58
C LEU A 66 1.75 12.30 2.46
N ILE A 67 0.57 11.73 2.69
CA ILE A 67 0.33 10.30 2.54
C ILE A 67 -0.84 10.00 1.61
N LEU A 68 -1.81 10.90 1.42
CA LEU A 68 -2.96 10.67 0.54
C LEU A 68 -2.70 11.15 -0.90
N LEU A 69 -2.07 12.31 -1.08
CA LEU A 69 -1.70 12.80 -2.41
C LEU A 69 -0.79 11.81 -3.18
N PRO A 70 0.22 11.18 -2.56
CA PRO A 70 0.98 10.10 -3.19
C PRO A 70 0.11 8.96 -3.73
N HIS A 71 -0.94 8.53 -3.01
CA HIS A 71 -1.82 7.47 -3.49
C HIS A 71 -2.61 7.89 -4.73
N LEU A 72 -3.05 9.15 -4.79
CA LEU A 72 -3.76 9.68 -5.97
C LEU A 72 -2.82 9.88 -7.17
N ALA A 73 -1.59 10.32 -6.91
CA ALA A 73 -0.53 10.46 -7.90
C ALA A 73 -0.14 9.10 -8.51
N THR A 74 0.01 8.05 -7.71
CA THR A 74 0.25 6.68 -8.19
C THR A 74 -0.85 6.18 -9.12
N LEU A 75 -2.10 6.59 -8.89
CA LEU A 75 -3.23 6.31 -9.79
C LEU A 75 -3.19 7.15 -11.08
N GLY A 76 -2.15 7.94 -11.31
CA GLY A 76 -1.93 8.75 -12.51
C GLY A 76 -2.80 10.02 -12.56
N TRP A 77 -3.32 10.49 -11.43
CA TRP A 77 -4.08 11.74 -11.39
C TRP A 77 -3.19 12.93 -11.08
N GLY A 78 -3.29 13.99 -11.87
CA GLY A 78 -2.66 15.27 -11.57
C GLY A 78 -1.15 15.34 -11.78
N ILE A 79 -0.55 14.27 -12.29
CA ILE A 79 0.89 14.13 -12.48
C ILE A 79 1.28 13.87 -13.95
N GLY A 80 2.50 14.23 -14.30
CA GLY A 80 3.12 13.99 -15.61
C GLY A 80 4.50 13.34 -15.51
N PRO A 81 5.37 13.53 -16.53
CA PRO A 81 6.69 12.92 -16.57
C PRO A 81 7.54 13.24 -15.34
N GLY A 82 8.26 12.25 -14.84
CA GLY A 82 9.09 12.33 -13.63
C GLY A 82 8.31 12.50 -12.32
N GLY A 83 6.97 12.40 -12.36
CA GLY A 83 6.10 12.60 -11.21
C GLY A 83 5.76 14.06 -10.92
N GLU A 84 6.04 14.98 -11.86
CA GLU A 84 5.73 16.40 -11.70
C GLU A 84 4.22 16.63 -11.58
N VAL A 85 3.80 17.45 -10.60
CA VAL A 85 2.38 17.80 -10.45
C VAL A 85 1.98 18.87 -11.46
N ILE A 86 1.12 18.48 -12.40
CA ILE A 86 0.61 19.34 -13.47
C ILE A 86 -0.80 19.88 -13.20
N ASN A 87 -1.56 19.25 -12.30
CA ASN A 87 -2.91 19.68 -11.95
C ASN A 87 -3.34 19.15 -10.57
N THR A 88 -3.63 20.03 -9.62
CA THR A 88 -4.08 19.66 -8.27
C THR A 88 -5.59 19.44 -8.15
N PHE A 89 -6.37 19.78 -9.19
CA PHE A 89 -7.83 19.65 -9.16
C PHE A 89 -8.33 18.22 -8.90
N PRO A 90 -7.76 17.15 -9.50
CA PRO A 90 -8.18 15.79 -9.17
C PRO A 90 -8.05 15.44 -7.68
N TYR A 91 -7.03 15.98 -7.00
CA TYR A 91 -6.85 15.78 -5.56
C TYR A 91 -7.96 16.44 -4.76
N PHE A 92 -8.27 17.70 -5.10
CA PHE A 92 -9.39 18.45 -4.52
C PHE A 92 -10.73 17.74 -4.74
N VAL A 93 -11.00 17.29 -5.97
CA VAL A 93 -12.23 16.54 -6.32
C VAL A 93 -12.36 15.29 -5.44
N SER A 94 -11.29 14.50 -5.32
CA SER A 94 -11.29 13.32 -4.45
C SER A 94 -11.63 13.69 -3.01
N GLY A 95 -11.00 14.74 -2.46
CA GLY A 95 -11.22 15.18 -1.09
C GLY A 95 -12.66 15.61 -0.82
N VAL A 96 -13.24 16.43 -1.71
CA VAL A 96 -14.63 16.88 -1.62
C VAL A 96 -15.62 15.71 -1.73
N LEU A 97 -15.43 14.80 -2.70
CA LEU A 97 -16.34 13.68 -2.91
C LEU A 97 -16.37 12.74 -1.70
N HIS A 98 -15.22 12.45 -1.09
CA HIS A 98 -15.16 11.68 0.14
C HIS A 98 -15.82 12.43 1.29
N LEU A 99 -15.51 13.71 1.50
CA LEU A 99 -16.09 14.50 2.59
C LEU A 99 -17.63 14.56 2.52
N ILE A 100 -18.20 14.79 1.33
CA ILE A 100 -19.66 14.80 1.13
C ILE A 100 -20.26 13.41 1.35
N SER A 101 -19.62 12.36 0.81
CA SER A 101 -20.09 10.98 1.00
C SER A 101 -20.10 10.58 2.49
N SER A 102 -19.14 11.08 3.27
CA SER A 102 -19.07 10.82 4.71
C SER A 102 -20.29 11.34 5.47
N ALA A 103 -20.89 12.46 5.04
CA ALA A 103 -22.09 13.01 5.66
C ALA A 103 -23.31 12.11 5.45
N VAL A 104 -23.44 11.52 4.25
CA VAL A 104 -24.51 10.56 3.93
C VAL A 104 -24.36 9.29 4.78
N LEU A 105 -23.14 8.75 4.90
CA LEU A 105 -22.85 7.60 5.74
C LEU A 105 -23.09 7.91 7.22
N GLY A 106 -22.61 9.06 7.71
CA GLY A 106 -22.84 9.51 9.08
C GLY A 106 -24.33 9.64 9.40
N PHE A 107 -25.12 10.22 8.49
CA PHE A 107 -26.56 10.33 8.64
C PHE A 107 -27.24 8.96 8.74
N GLY A 108 -26.95 8.04 7.81
CA GLY A 108 -27.49 6.68 7.84
C GLY A 108 -27.09 5.92 9.11
N GLY A 109 -25.83 6.05 9.53
CA GLY A 109 -25.31 5.44 10.74
C GLY A 109 -26.00 5.93 12.02
N VAL A 110 -26.15 7.25 12.18
CA VAL A 110 -26.86 7.86 13.32
C VAL A 110 -28.33 7.47 13.33
N TYR A 111 -29.00 7.50 12.17
CA TYR A 111 -30.38 7.06 12.04
C TYR A 111 -30.56 5.63 12.54
N HIS A 112 -29.78 4.67 12.02
CA HIS A 112 -29.90 3.27 12.42
C HIS A 112 -29.47 2.99 13.86
N ALA A 113 -28.53 3.76 14.41
CA ALA A 113 -28.10 3.60 15.80
C ALA A 113 -29.14 4.08 16.81
N LEU A 114 -29.83 5.20 16.50
CA LEU A 114 -30.65 5.92 17.48
C LEU A 114 -32.16 5.88 17.22
N ILE A 115 -32.59 5.92 15.95
CA ILE A 115 -34.00 6.13 15.57
C ILE A 115 -34.62 4.88 14.93
N GLY A 116 -33.86 4.20 14.07
CA GLY A 116 -34.30 3.00 13.38
C GLY A 116 -34.61 1.83 14.32
N PRO A 117 -35.23 0.76 13.80
CA PRO A 117 -35.56 -0.41 14.60
C PRO A 117 -34.29 -1.03 15.22
N GLU A 118 -34.37 -1.50 16.46
CA GLU A 118 -33.21 -2.04 17.17
C GLU A 118 -32.74 -3.38 16.59
N THR A 119 -33.69 -4.16 16.07
CA THR A 119 -33.55 -5.47 15.42
C THR A 119 -34.22 -5.42 14.04
N LEU A 120 -33.67 -6.17 13.07
CA LEU A 120 -34.15 -6.15 11.68
C LEU A 120 -34.92 -7.42 11.29
N GLU A 121 -34.88 -8.45 12.13
CA GLU A 121 -35.35 -9.81 11.83
C GLU A 121 -36.84 -9.88 11.52
N GLU A 122 -37.67 -9.14 12.26
CA GLU A 122 -39.13 -9.18 12.10
C GLU A 122 -39.61 -8.28 10.97
N SER A 123 -39.10 -7.05 10.91
CA SER A 123 -39.57 -6.03 9.97
C SER A 123 -38.98 -6.20 8.56
N PHE A 124 -37.74 -6.72 8.47
CA PHE A 124 -37.00 -6.80 7.22
C PHE A 124 -36.21 -8.13 7.11
N PRO A 125 -36.88 -9.26 6.82
CA PRO A 125 -36.24 -10.59 6.85
C PRO A 125 -35.01 -10.73 5.92
N PHE A 126 -34.97 -9.98 4.82
CA PHE A 126 -33.81 -9.95 3.93
C PHE A 126 -32.58 -9.32 4.61
N PHE A 127 -32.75 -8.31 5.46
CA PHE A 127 -31.67 -7.62 6.17
C PHE A 127 -31.38 -8.19 7.56
N GLY A 128 -32.40 -8.74 8.24
CA GLY A 128 -32.24 -9.39 9.54
C GLY A 128 -31.40 -10.67 9.48
N TYR A 129 -30.68 -10.97 10.57
CA TYR A 129 -29.82 -12.13 10.62
C TYR A 129 -29.59 -12.62 12.06
N VAL A 130 -29.31 -13.91 12.20
CA VAL A 130 -28.80 -14.49 13.44
C VAL A 130 -27.41 -15.04 13.15
N TRP A 131 -26.42 -14.74 13.99
CA TRP A 131 -25.03 -15.16 13.77
C TRP A 131 -24.85 -16.67 13.55
N LYS A 132 -25.76 -17.49 14.11
CA LYS A 132 -25.74 -18.95 13.97
C LYS A 132 -26.34 -19.45 12.65
N ASP A 133 -27.06 -18.62 11.91
CA ASP A 133 -27.53 -18.93 10.56
C ASP A 133 -26.36 -18.85 9.58
N LYS A 134 -25.74 -20.01 9.38
CA LYS A 134 -24.57 -20.18 8.53
C LYS A 134 -24.86 -19.85 7.06
N ASN A 135 -26.11 -20.02 6.62
CA ASN A 135 -26.49 -19.71 5.25
C ASN A 135 -26.55 -18.20 5.08
N LYS A 136 -27.24 -17.49 6.00
CA LYS A 136 -27.28 -16.02 5.96
C LYS A 136 -25.90 -15.39 6.07
N MET A 137 -25.01 -15.93 6.91
CA MET A 137 -23.63 -15.43 7.03
C MET A 137 -22.83 -15.60 5.73
N THR A 138 -22.96 -16.75 5.06
CA THR A 138 -22.27 -16.98 3.77
C THR A 138 -22.87 -16.13 2.65
N THR A 139 -24.18 -15.88 2.66
CA THR A 139 -24.80 -14.93 1.72
C THR A 139 -24.26 -13.50 1.89
N ILE A 140 -24.18 -12.97 3.12
CA ILE A 140 -23.63 -11.63 3.37
C ILE A 140 -22.16 -11.55 2.96
N LEU A 141 -21.35 -12.56 3.34
CA LEU A 141 -19.96 -12.68 2.88
C LEU A 141 -19.87 -12.66 1.36
N GLY A 142 -20.72 -13.43 0.68
CA GLY A 142 -20.68 -13.55 -0.76
C GLY A 142 -21.03 -12.25 -1.48
N ILE A 143 -21.99 -11.48 -0.97
CA ILE A 143 -22.30 -10.13 -1.47
C ILE A 143 -21.08 -9.21 -1.31
N HIS A 144 -20.45 -9.20 -0.13
CA HIS A 144 -19.25 -8.37 0.10
C HIS A 144 -18.07 -8.78 -0.78
N LEU A 145 -17.87 -10.08 -1.04
CA LEU A 145 -16.84 -10.56 -1.96
C LEU A 145 -17.08 -10.07 -3.39
N ILE A 146 -18.33 -10.05 -3.87
CA ILE A 146 -18.66 -9.47 -5.19
C ILE A 146 -18.32 -7.98 -5.23
N LEU A 147 -18.67 -7.22 -4.18
CA LEU A 147 -18.36 -5.79 -4.09
C LEU A 147 -16.85 -5.54 -4.06
N LEU A 148 -16.08 -6.33 -3.31
CA LEU A 148 -14.61 -6.27 -3.30
C LEU A 148 -14.02 -6.61 -4.66
N GLY A 149 -14.55 -7.63 -5.33
CA GLY A 149 -14.12 -8.01 -6.67
C GLY A 149 -14.39 -6.91 -7.70
N ALA A 150 -15.55 -6.24 -7.62
CA ALA A 150 -15.84 -5.05 -8.42
C ALA A 150 -14.85 -3.91 -8.13
N GLY A 151 -14.52 -3.69 -6.85
CA GLY A 151 -13.50 -2.70 -6.44
C GLY A 151 -12.12 -2.98 -7.04
N ALA A 152 -11.66 -4.23 -7.03
CA ALA A 152 -10.40 -4.61 -7.69
C ALA A 152 -10.42 -4.34 -9.20
N LEU A 153 -11.56 -4.60 -9.86
CA LEU A 153 -11.72 -4.32 -11.29
C LEU A 153 -11.85 -2.83 -11.61
N LEU A 154 -12.20 -1.96 -10.66
CA LEU A 154 -12.12 -0.50 -10.85
C LEU A 154 -10.68 -0.03 -11.03
N LEU A 155 -9.71 -0.62 -10.33
CA LEU A 155 -8.29 -0.33 -10.56
C LEU A 155 -7.86 -0.78 -11.96
N VAL A 156 -8.29 -1.97 -12.38
CA VAL A 156 -8.04 -2.46 -13.75
C VAL A 156 -8.63 -1.49 -14.77
N ALA A 157 -9.86 -1.04 -14.54
CA ALA A 157 -10.51 -0.09 -15.42
C ALA A 157 -9.75 1.25 -15.48
N LYS A 158 -9.25 1.75 -14.35
CA LYS A 158 -8.41 2.94 -14.29
C LYS A 158 -7.15 2.79 -15.14
N ALA A 159 -6.47 1.65 -15.01
CA ALA A 159 -5.20 1.37 -15.68
C ALA A 159 -5.34 1.19 -17.20
N ILE A 160 -6.45 0.63 -17.68
CA ILE A 160 -6.64 0.29 -19.11
C ILE A 160 -7.43 1.37 -19.86
N TRP A 161 -8.50 1.90 -19.26
CA TRP A 161 -9.47 2.74 -19.99
C TRP A 161 -9.51 4.19 -19.52
N PHE A 162 -9.11 4.50 -18.29
CA PHE A 162 -9.23 5.84 -17.72
C PHE A 162 -7.86 6.48 -17.43
N GLY A 163 -7.01 6.54 -18.46
CA GLY A 163 -5.79 7.33 -18.46
C GLY A 163 -4.54 6.64 -17.88
N GLY A 164 -4.64 5.41 -17.36
CA GLY A 164 -3.45 4.66 -16.93
C GLY A 164 -3.08 4.82 -15.46
N LEU A 165 -1.87 4.39 -15.10
CA LEU A 165 -1.26 4.53 -13.77
C LEU A 165 0.10 5.20 -13.91
N TYR A 166 0.64 5.76 -12.82
CA TYR A 166 2.04 6.18 -12.84
C TYR A 166 2.95 4.96 -12.85
N ASP A 167 3.87 4.91 -13.80
CA ASP A 167 4.83 3.84 -13.97
C ASP A 167 6.25 4.42 -13.83
N THR A 168 6.87 4.25 -12.66
CA THR A 168 8.26 4.69 -12.42
C THR A 168 9.27 4.00 -13.36
N TRP A 169 8.89 2.85 -13.92
CA TRP A 169 9.70 2.04 -14.83
C TRP A 169 9.45 2.37 -16.31
N ALA A 170 8.64 3.39 -16.61
CA ALA A 170 8.39 3.80 -17.99
C ALA A 170 9.72 4.09 -18.73
N PRO A 171 9.88 3.61 -19.98
CA PRO A 171 11.11 3.84 -20.75
C PRO A 171 11.37 5.33 -20.97
N GLY A 172 12.54 5.80 -20.53
CA GLY A 172 12.93 7.22 -20.61
C GLY A 172 12.71 8.02 -19.32
N GLY A 173 12.13 7.40 -18.29
CA GLY A 173 11.82 8.01 -17.00
C GLY A 173 10.35 7.79 -16.64
N GLY A 174 10.03 7.83 -15.35
CA GLY A 174 8.68 7.56 -14.87
C GLY A 174 7.63 8.48 -15.49
N ASP A 175 6.46 7.94 -15.84
CA ASP A 175 5.36 8.71 -16.45
C ASP A 175 4.02 7.98 -16.27
N VAL A 176 2.91 8.68 -16.52
CA VAL A 176 1.59 8.05 -16.59
C VAL A 176 1.49 7.23 -17.87
N ARG A 177 1.16 5.95 -17.73
CA ARG A 177 1.03 5.03 -18.85
C ARG A 177 -0.24 4.20 -18.76
N THR A 178 -0.92 4.07 -19.90
CA THR A 178 -2.00 3.09 -20.06
C THR A 178 -1.43 1.68 -20.17
N ILE A 179 -1.98 0.76 -19.40
CA ILE A 179 -1.47 -0.62 -19.31
C ILE A 179 -2.23 -1.50 -20.31
N THR A 180 -1.66 -1.74 -21.47
CA THR A 180 -2.34 -2.42 -22.58
C THR A 180 -2.10 -3.93 -22.62
N ASN A 181 -0.96 -4.41 -22.12
CA ASN A 181 -0.54 -5.81 -22.19
C ASN A 181 -0.47 -6.45 -20.80
N ILE A 182 -1.61 -6.53 -20.11
CA ILE A 182 -1.69 -7.05 -18.75
C ILE A 182 -1.26 -8.53 -18.65
N THR A 183 -0.59 -8.91 -17.55
CA THR A 183 -0.16 -10.29 -17.35
C THR A 183 -1.32 -11.15 -16.85
N LEU A 184 -1.86 -11.99 -17.73
CA LEU A 184 -2.89 -12.96 -17.37
C LEU A 184 -2.35 -14.38 -17.19
N ASN A 185 -1.05 -14.61 -17.44
CA ASN A 185 -0.44 -15.91 -17.27
C ASN A 185 -0.49 -16.33 -15.78
N PRO A 186 -1.23 -17.40 -15.42
CA PRO A 186 -1.38 -17.81 -14.02
C PRO A 186 -0.05 -18.25 -13.41
N SER A 187 0.89 -18.79 -14.20
CA SER A 187 2.20 -19.19 -13.69
C SER A 187 2.99 -18.00 -13.16
N THR A 188 2.88 -16.82 -13.79
CA THR A 188 3.50 -15.60 -13.29
C THR A 188 2.75 -15.08 -12.06
N ILE A 189 1.44 -14.86 -12.16
CA ILE A 189 0.63 -14.24 -11.11
C ILE A 189 0.64 -15.07 -9.81
N PHE A 190 0.35 -16.37 -9.90
CA PHE A 190 0.38 -17.24 -8.72
C PHE A 190 1.81 -17.66 -8.34
N GLY A 191 2.78 -17.48 -9.25
CA GLY A 191 4.21 -17.67 -8.95
C GLY A 191 4.68 -16.74 -7.83
N TYR A 192 4.26 -15.47 -7.85
CA TYR A 192 4.55 -14.52 -6.76
C TYR A 192 4.10 -15.02 -5.37
N LEU A 193 2.93 -15.68 -5.28
CA LEU A 193 2.42 -16.20 -4.02
C LEU A 193 3.28 -17.33 -3.43
N LEU A 194 4.08 -18.00 -4.26
CA LEU A 194 4.93 -19.13 -3.89
C LEU A 194 6.40 -18.74 -3.70
N LYS A 195 6.77 -17.49 -3.99
CA LYS A 195 8.13 -16.99 -3.76
C LYS A 195 8.46 -16.95 -2.27
N SER A 196 9.74 -17.16 -1.98
CA SER A 196 10.28 -17.00 -0.63
C SER A 196 10.13 -15.55 -0.14
N PRO A 197 9.80 -15.30 1.14
CA PRO A 197 9.73 -13.96 1.70
C PRO A 197 11.10 -13.38 2.10
N PHE A 198 12.21 -14.12 1.90
CA PHE A 198 13.56 -13.69 2.25
C PHE A 198 14.22 -12.82 1.15
N GLY A 199 15.40 -12.29 1.46
CA GLY A 199 16.20 -11.45 0.54
C GLY A 199 16.44 -12.11 -0.83
N GLY A 200 16.54 -11.30 -1.87
CA GLY A 200 16.59 -11.72 -3.28
C GLY A 200 15.26 -12.18 -3.89
N GLU A 201 14.27 -12.58 -3.07
CA GLU A 201 13.00 -13.15 -3.54
C GLU A 201 11.80 -12.25 -3.23
N GLY A 202 11.56 -11.94 -1.96
CA GLY A 202 10.62 -10.90 -1.54
C GLY A 202 9.12 -11.19 -1.72
N TRP A 203 8.69 -12.45 -1.81
CA TRP A 203 7.27 -12.86 -1.95
C TRP A 203 6.49 -11.96 -2.94
N ILE A 204 5.27 -11.50 -2.60
CA ILE A 204 4.49 -10.56 -3.43
C ILE A 204 5.01 -9.12 -3.38
N VAL A 205 5.84 -8.77 -2.39
CA VAL A 205 6.47 -7.43 -2.28
C VAL A 205 7.44 -7.18 -3.45
N SER A 206 7.88 -8.25 -4.12
CA SER A 206 8.79 -8.20 -5.26
C SER A 206 8.14 -7.86 -6.61
N VAL A 207 6.83 -7.59 -6.68
CA VAL A 207 6.20 -7.18 -7.94
C VAL A 207 6.83 -5.88 -8.46
N ASP A 208 7.32 -5.90 -9.70
CA ASP A 208 8.24 -4.89 -10.22
C ASP A 208 7.79 -4.23 -11.53
N ASN A 209 6.55 -4.49 -11.95
CA ASN A 209 5.96 -3.88 -13.14
C ASN A 209 4.43 -3.72 -13.02
N MET A 210 3.87 -2.80 -13.81
CA MET A 210 2.44 -2.47 -13.76
C MET A 210 1.56 -3.54 -14.39
N GLU A 211 2.06 -4.26 -15.40
CA GLU A 211 1.34 -5.33 -16.08
C GLU A 211 0.96 -6.47 -15.12
N ASP A 212 1.85 -6.83 -14.21
CA ASP A 212 1.65 -7.85 -13.18
C ASP A 212 0.72 -7.36 -12.06
N ILE A 213 0.87 -6.10 -11.63
CA ILE A 213 -0.05 -5.48 -10.66
C ILE A 213 -1.48 -5.52 -11.21
N VAL A 214 -1.70 -5.00 -12.42
CA VAL A 214 -3.04 -4.94 -13.03
C VAL A 214 -3.56 -6.34 -13.34
N GLY A 215 -2.72 -7.23 -13.87
CA GLY A 215 -3.07 -8.63 -14.13
C GLY A 215 -3.47 -9.40 -12.86
N GLY A 216 -2.76 -9.18 -11.76
CA GLY A 216 -3.11 -9.73 -10.45
C GLY A 216 -4.48 -9.26 -9.96
N HIS A 217 -4.83 -7.99 -10.17
CA HIS A 217 -6.15 -7.45 -9.82
C HIS A 217 -7.27 -7.99 -10.71
N VAL A 218 -7.00 -8.35 -11.96
CA VAL A 218 -7.97 -9.10 -12.80
C VAL A 218 -8.26 -10.46 -12.18
N TRP A 219 -7.22 -11.23 -11.85
CA TRP A 219 -7.38 -12.53 -11.19
C TRP A 219 -8.11 -12.41 -9.86
N LEU A 220 -7.72 -11.45 -9.00
CA LEU A 220 -8.37 -11.21 -7.72
C LEU A 220 -9.85 -10.83 -7.90
N GLY A 221 -10.15 -9.92 -8.81
CA GLY A 221 -11.52 -9.49 -9.10
C GLY A 221 -12.42 -10.66 -9.50
N ILE A 222 -11.93 -11.50 -10.42
CA ILE A 222 -12.61 -12.72 -10.87
C ILE A 222 -12.79 -13.71 -9.72
N ILE A 223 -11.74 -14.00 -8.95
CA ILE A 223 -11.78 -14.94 -7.82
C ILE A 223 -12.78 -14.48 -6.75
N CYS A 224 -12.79 -13.19 -6.42
CA CYS A 224 -13.72 -12.61 -5.46
C CYS A 224 -15.17 -12.68 -5.95
N ILE A 225 -15.44 -12.34 -7.22
CA ILE A 225 -16.81 -12.41 -7.77
C ILE A 225 -17.31 -13.85 -7.82
N PHE A 226 -16.53 -14.79 -8.36
CA PHE A 226 -16.93 -16.19 -8.41
C PHE A 226 -17.04 -16.81 -7.02
N GLY A 227 -16.11 -16.52 -6.12
CA GLY A 227 -16.18 -16.93 -4.71
C GLY A 227 -17.40 -16.36 -4.00
N GLY A 228 -17.77 -15.12 -4.32
CA GLY A 228 -18.96 -14.48 -3.78
C GLY A 228 -20.25 -15.12 -4.26
N ILE A 229 -20.38 -15.38 -5.57
CA ILE A 229 -21.51 -16.14 -6.14
C ILE A 229 -21.58 -17.54 -5.51
N TRP A 230 -20.45 -18.22 -5.40
CA TRP A 230 -20.36 -19.53 -4.74
C TRP A 230 -20.89 -19.48 -3.30
N HIS A 231 -20.47 -18.51 -2.49
CA HIS A 231 -20.92 -18.37 -1.10
C HIS A 231 -22.39 -17.96 -0.97
N ILE A 232 -22.96 -17.27 -1.96
CA ILE A 232 -24.41 -16.99 -2.00
C ILE A 232 -25.20 -18.26 -2.32
N LEU A 233 -24.73 -19.07 -3.27
CA LEU A 233 -25.46 -20.23 -3.77
C LEU A 233 -25.23 -21.51 -2.96
N THR A 234 -24.27 -21.51 -2.04
CA THR A 234 -23.91 -22.70 -1.24
C THR A 234 -24.04 -22.43 0.25
N LYS A 235 -23.96 -23.52 1.03
CA LYS A 235 -23.94 -23.49 2.49
C LYS A 235 -22.71 -24.24 3.01
N PRO A 236 -22.19 -23.92 4.21
CA PRO A 236 -20.99 -24.58 4.73
C PRO A 236 -21.11 -26.10 4.78
N PHE A 237 -20.12 -26.77 4.19
CA PHE A 237 -20.02 -28.22 4.18
C PHE A 237 -19.86 -28.80 5.59
N ALA A 238 -20.10 -30.12 5.73
CA ALA A 238 -20.07 -30.79 7.02
C ALA A 238 -18.72 -30.66 7.75
N TRP A 239 -17.60 -30.71 7.03
CA TRP A 239 -16.27 -30.54 7.62
C TRP A 239 -16.07 -29.11 8.14
N ALA A 240 -16.46 -28.08 7.37
CA ALA A 240 -16.32 -26.69 7.78
C ALA A 240 -17.17 -26.39 9.01
N ARG A 241 -18.41 -26.92 9.07
CA ARG A 241 -19.28 -26.79 10.25
C ARG A 241 -18.66 -27.36 11.53
N ARG A 242 -17.80 -28.38 11.43
CA ARG A 242 -17.10 -29.00 12.57
C ARG A 242 -15.79 -28.30 12.91
N ALA A 243 -15.18 -27.61 11.96
CA ALA A 243 -13.88 -26.96 12.15
C ALA A 243 -13.99 -25.56 12.76
N PHE A 244 -15.08 -24.82 12.48
CA PHE A 244 -15.24 -23.42 12.89
C PHE A 244 -16.23 -23.24 14.05
N VAL A 245 -16.03 -22.14 14.79
CA VAL A 245 -16.99 -21.62 15.77
C VAL A 245 -17.93 -20.63 15.06
N TRP A 246 -19.23 -20.76 15.28
CA TRP A 246 -20.27 -20.01 14.55
C TRP A 246 -20.96 -18.99 15.47
N SER A 247 -20.27 -17.89 15.76
CA SER A 247 -20.75 -16.76 16.55
C SER A 247 -20.21 -15.44 15.99
N GLY A 248 -20.87 -14.32 16.28
CA GLY A 248 -20.42 -12.99 15.83
C GLY A 248 -19.00 -12.66 16.30
N GLU A 249 -18.66 -13.00 17.55
CA GLU A 249 -17.32 -12.82 18.11
C GLU A 249 -16.26 -13.67 17.40
N ALA A 250 -16.58 -14.92 17.02
CA ALA A 250 -15.66 -15.75 16.26
C ALA A 250 -15.42 -15.19 14.86
N TYR A 251 -16.45 -14.70 14.17
CA TYR A 251 -16.28 -14.07 12.86
C TYR A 251 -15.45 -12.78 12.93
N LEU A 252 -15.64 -11.99 13.99
CA LEU A 252 -14.80 -10.83 14.28
C LEU A 252 -13.34 -11.26 14.48
N SER A 253 -13.07 -12.30 15.27
CA SER A 253 -11.69 -12.76 15.53
C SER A 253 -10.98 -13.27 14.28
N TYR A 254 -11.68 -13.97 13.38
CA TYR A 254 -11.12 -14.38 12.08
C TYR A 254 -10.74 -13.18 11.22
N SER A 255 -11.57 -12.14 11.23
CA SER A 255 -11.32 -10.90 10.48
C SER A 255 -10.17 -10.09 11.09
N LEU A 256 -10.05 -10.04 12.42
CA LEU A 256 -8.93 -9.39 13.11
C LEU A 256 -7.60 -10.08 12.78
N ALA A 257 -7.56 -11.41 12.74
CA ALA A 257 -6.37 -12.14 12.34
C ALA A 257 -5.99 -11.82 10.88
N ALA A 258 -6.96 -11.76 9.96
CA ALA A 258 -6.72 -11.42 8.56
C ALA A 258 -6.19 -9.97 8.40
N ILE A 259 -6.78 -8.98 9.09
CA ILE A 259 -6.33 -7.58 9.04
C ILE A 259 -4.94 -7.41 9.67
N SER A 260 -4.61 -8.16 10.72
CA SER A 260 -3.26 -8.17 11.30
C SER A 260 -2.21 -8.59 10.27
N VAL A 261 -2.46 -9.70 9.55
CA VAL A 261 -1.57 -10.16 8.47
C VAL A 261 -1.49 -9.12 7.35
N MET A 262 -2.63 -8.57 6.89
CA MET A 262 -2.63 -7.49 5.89
C MET A 262 -1.81 -6.27 6.32
N GLY A 263 -1.85 -5.89 7.60
CA GLY A 263 -1.04 -4.81 8.15
C GLY A 263 0.46 -5.08 8.09
N PHE A 264 0.91 -6.29 8.44
CA PHE A 264 2.33 -6.67 8.28
C PHE A 264 2.77 -6.70 6.82
N ILE A 265 1.91 -7.15 5.92
CA ILE A 265 2.18 -7.14 4.48
C ILE A 265 2.34 -5.71 3.97
N ALA A 266 1.40 -4.81 4.32
CA ALA A 266 1.46 -3.41 3.95
C ALA A 266 2.74 -2.71 4.49
N CYS A 267 3.15 -3.04 5.72
CA CYS A 267 4.38 -2.56 6.32
C CYS A 267 5.61 -2.92 5.46
N CYS A 268 5.72 -4.17 5.00
CA CYS A 268 6.82 -4.57 4.11
C CYS A 268 6.71 -3.95 2.71
N PHE A 269 5.49 -3.82 2.16
CA PHE A 269 5.28 -3.23 0.85
C PHE A 269 5.81 -1.80 0.76
N VAL A 270 5.36 -0.92 1.66
CA VAL A 270 5.79 0.48 1.64
C VAL A 270 7.28 0.65 1.96
N TRP A 271 7.88 -0.30 2.69
CA TRP A 271 9.30 -0.25 3.04
C TRP A 271 10.25 -0.66 1.91
N PHE A 272 9.81 -1.56 1.01
CA PHE A 272 10.69 -2.18 0.01
C PHE A 272 10.27 -1.96 -1.44
N ASN A 273 8.97 -1.86 -1.73
CA ASN A 273 8.48 -1.87 -3.11
C ASN A 273 8.40 -0.45 -3.67
N ASN A 274 9.29 -0.10 -4.60
CA ASN A 274 9.29 1.19 -5.29
C ASN A 274 8.44 1.22 -6.56
N THR A 275 7.66 0.18 -6.84
CA THR A 275 6.81 0.10 -8.04
C THR A 275 5.40 0.58 -7.74
N ALA A 276 4.73 -0.04 -6.76
CA ALA A 276 3.43 0.37 -6.23
C ALA A 276 3.54 1.58 -5.28
N TYR A 277 4.74 1.85 -4.73
CA TYR A 277 5.06 3.05 -3.98
C TYR A 277 6.22 3.80 -4.66
N PRO A 278 5.96 4.53 -5.76
CA PRO A 278 6.99 5.22 -6.51
C PRO A 278 7.79 6.19 -5.64
N SER A 279 9.12 6.07 -5.67
CA SER A 279 10.02 6.89 -4.85
C SER A 279 9.94 8.39 -5.19
N GLU A 280 9.36 8.76 -6.33
CA GLU A 280 9.03 10.14 -6.69
C GLU A 280 7.98 10.77 -5.77
N PHE A 281 7.06 9.98 -5.21
CA PHE A 281 6.00 10.45 -4.33
C PHE A 281 6.27 10.15 -2.87
N TYR A 282 6.85 8.98 -2.58
CA TYR A 282 7.05 8.47 -1.22
C TYR A 282 8.48 8.67 -0.69
N GLY A 283 9.40 9.15 -1.52
CA GLY A 283 10.82 9.22 -1.18
C GLY A 283 11.52 7.86 -1.37
N PRO A 284 12.85 7.81 -1.27
CA PRO A 284 13.59 6.58 -1.47
C PRO A 284 13.34 5.59 -0.34
N THR A 285 13.30 4.29 -0.68
CA THR A 285 13.36 3.24 0.33
C THR A 285 14.71 3.28 1.09
N GLY A 286 14.79 2.65 2.26
CA GLY A 286 16.06 2.51 3.00
C GLY A 286 17.18 1.87 2.16
N PRO A 287 16.93 0.72 1.50
CA PRO A 287 17.88 0.13 0.54
C PRO A 287 18.28 1.10 -0.59
N GLU A 288 17.32 1.84 -1.13
CA GLU A 288 17.54 2.78 -2.24
C GLU A 288 18.45 3.95 -1.86
N ALA A 289 18.19 4.60 -0.73
CA ALA A 289 19.02 5.69 -0.22
C ALA A 289 20.46 5.23 0.09
N SER A 290 20.62 4.02 0.61
CA SER A 290 21.95 3.43 0.88
C SER A 290 22.74 3.18 -0.41
N GLN A 291 22.11 2.63 -1.45
CA GLN A 291 22.78 2.43 -2.74
C GLN A 291 23.05 3.75 -3.44
N ALA A 292 22.15 4.73 -3.32
CA ALA A 292 22.31 6.07 -3.84
C ALA A 292 23.54 6.79 -3.24
N GLN A 293 23.81 6.57 -1.94
CA GLN A 293 25.03 7.06 -1.29
C GLN A 293 26.28 6.45 -1.93
N ALA A 294 26.36 5.12 -2.04
CA ALA A 294 27.52 4.44 -2.61
C ALA A 294 27.78 4.87 -4.07
N PHE A 295 26.72 4.99 -4.86
CA PHE A 295 26.81 5.48 -6.24
C PHE A 295 27.33 6.93 -6.30
N SER A 296 26.80 7.84 -5.48
CA SER A 296 27.22 9.25 -5.48
C SER A 296 28.72 9.41 -5.20
N PHE A 297 29.26 8.67 -4.22
CA PHE A 297 30.69 8.70 -3.92
C PHE A 297 31.55 8.00 -4.98
N LEU A 298 31.05 6.92 -5.60
CA LEU A 298 31.70 6.28 -6.74
C LEU A 298 31.88 7.27 -7.89
N VAL A 299 30.81 7.97 -8.30
CA VAL A 299 30.85 8.95 -9.39
C VAL A 299 31.84 10.07 -9.08
N ARG A 300 31.75 10.65 -7.88
CA ARG A 300 32.65 11.73 -7.45
C ARG A 300 34.11 11.30 -7.54
N ASP A 301 34.46 10.16 -6.96
CA ASP A 301 35.86 9.72 -6.88
C ASP A 301 36.39 9.29 -8.25
N GLN A 302 35.54 8.70 -9.10
CA GLN A 302 35.89 8.41 -10.49
C GLN A 302 36.21 9.68 -11.28
N ARG A 303 35.44 10.76 -11.10
CA ARG A 303 35.73 12.08 -11.72
C ARG A 303 37.02 12.70 -11.21
N LEU A 304 37.43 12.39 -9.98
CA LEU A 304 38.72 12.77 -9.40
C LEU A 304 39.87 11.86 -9.88
N GLY A 305 39.61 10.89 -10.77
CA GLY A 305 40.63 10.01 -11.37
C GLY A 305 40.82 8.68 -10.64
N ALA A 306 39.95 8.32 -9.68
CA ALA A 306 40.04 7.03 -9.01
C ALA A 306 39.63 5.87 -9.94
N ASN A 307 40.44 4.80 -9.96
CA ASN A 307 40.07 3.56 -10.62
C ASN A 307 39.13 2.73 -9.74
N VAL A 308 37.83 3.03 -9.79
CA VAL A 308 36.81 2.45 -8.88
C VAL A 308 36.71 0.92 -8.91
N GLY A 309 37.08 0.29 -10.04
CA GLY A 309 37.07 -1.17 -10.20
C GLY A 309 38.29 -1.89 -9.59
N SER A 310 39.37 -1.17 -9.27
CA SER A 310 40.59 -1.73 -8.67
C SER A 310 40.95 -1.08 -7.33
N ALA A 311 40.11 -0.17 -6.82
CA ALA A 311 40.34 0.51 -5.56
C ALA A 311 40.02 -0.45 -4.39
N GLN A 312 41.07 -0.90 -3.71
CA GLN A 312 40.94 -1.73 -2.51
C GLN A 312 40.60 -0.86 -1.29
N GLY A 313 39.60 -1.28 -0.52
CA GLY A 313 39.23 -0.69 0.76
C GLY A 313 40.05 -1.26 1.93
N PRO A 314 39.90 -0.69 3.13
CA PRO A 314 40.71 -1.07 4.30
C PRO A 314 40.60 -2.54 4.73
N THR A 315 39.48 -3.20 4.43
CA THR A 315 39.22 -4.61 4.79
C THR A 315 39.79 -5.60 3.78
N GLY A 316 40.42 -5.12 2.71
CA GLY A 316 40.87 -5.94 1.59
C GLY A 316 39.80 -6.17 0.51
N LEU A 317 38.52 -5.89 0.80
CA LEU A 317 37.44 -5.86 -0.20
C LEU A 317 37.53 -4.60 -1.08
N GLY A 318 36.86 -4.59 -2.22
CA GLY A 318 36.79 -3.40 -3.06
C GLY A 318 36.02 -2.26 -2.38
N LYS A 319 36.56 -1.04 -2.45
CA LYS A 319 35.98 0.13 -1.79
C LYS A 319 34.62 0.52 -2.38
N TYR A 320 34.50 0.47 -3.71
CA TYR A 320 33.28 0.89 -4.42
C TYR A 320 32.50 -0.28 -5.01
N LEU A 321 33.21 -1.29 -5.50
CA LEU A 321 32.62 -2.47 -6.15
C LEU A 321 33.19 -3.74 -5.53
N MET A 322 32.34 -4.72 -5.30
CA MET A 322 32.70 -6.05 -4.82
C MET A 322 31.78 -7.11 -5.43
N ARG A 323 31.90 -8.37 -5.00
CA ARG A 323 31.01 -9.46 -5.44
C ARG A 323 29.96 -9.77 -4.38
N SER A 324 28.75 -10.07 -4.82
CA SER A 324 27.74 -10.75 -4.02
C SER A 324 28.22 -12.17 -3.66
N PRO A 325 27.52 -12.87 -2.75
CA PRO A 325 27.77 -14.29 -2.48
C PRO A 325 27.64 -15.20 -3.71
N THR A 326 26.87 -14.80 -4.72
CA THR A 326 26.63 -15.55 -5.98
C THR A 326 27.46 -15.05 -7.16
N GLY A 327 28.24 -13.98 -6.97
CA GLY A 327 29.28 -13.54 -7.91
C GLY A 327 28.95 -12.30 -8.74
N GLU A 328 27.74 -11.76 -8.66
CA GLU A 328 27.36 -10.49 -9.29
C GLU A 328 28.18 -9.32 -8.76
N ILE A 329 28.48 -8.34 -9.62
CA ILE A 329 29.13 -7.10 -9.19
C ILE A 329 28.10 -6.20 -8.50
N ILE A 330 28.41 -5.82 -7.27
CA ILE A 330 27.56 -5.00 -6.38
C ILE A 330 28.37 -3.84 -5.81
N PHE A 331 27.69 -2.86 -5.21
CA PHE A 331 28.38 -1.80 -4.48
C PHE A 331 29.05 -2.33 -3.20
N GLY A 332 30.19 -1.73 -2.85
CA GLY A 332 30.98 -2.06 -1.67
C GLY A 332 30.52 -1.37 -0.38
N GLY A 333 31.17 -1.70 0.73
CA GLY A 333 30.83 -1.15 2.05
C GLY A 333 29.56 -1.77 2.64
N GLU A 334 28.94 -1.11 3.61
CA GLU A 334 27.78 -1.67 4.33
C GLU A 334 26.55 -1.90 3.46
N THR A 335 26.44 -1.20 2.32
CA THR A 335 25.36 -1.37 1.35
C THR A 335 25.43 -2.69 0.58
N MET A 336 26.47 -3.50 0.81
CA MET A 336 26.54 -4.89 0.30
C MET A 336 25.29 -5.70 0.68
N ARG A 337 24.62 -5.37 1.78
CA ARG A 337 23.38 -6.01 2.25
C ARG A 337 22.14 -5.68 1.39
N PHE A 338 22.20 -4.60 0.60
CA PHE A 338 21.08 -4.07 -0.19
C PHE A 338 21.26 -4.30 -1.69
N TRP A 339 22.09 -5.28 -2.07
CA TRP A 339 22.43 -5.52 -3.48
C TRP A 339 21.23 -5.97 -4.34
N ASP A 340 20.19 -6.49 -3.70
CA ASP A 340 18.91 -6.88 -4.31
C ASP A 340 18.08 -5.68 -4.81
N LEU A 341 18.41 -4.44 -4.42
CA LEU A 341 17.69 -3.25 -4.86
C LEU A 341 17.65 -3.19 -6.39
N ARG A 342 16.46 -2.95 -6.95
CA ARG A 342 16.26 -2.56 -8.33
C ARG A 342 15.64 -1.17 -8.34
N ALA A 343 16.19 -0.25 -9.14
CA ALA A 343 15.64 1.10 -9.26
C ALA A 343 15.86 1.64 -10.68
N PRO A 344 14.90 2.42 -11.24
CA PRO A 344 14.98 2.88 -12.64
C PRO A 344 16.21 3.74 -12.91
N TRP A 345 16.72 4.46 -11.91
CA TRP A 345 17.95 5.25 -12.03
C TRP A 345 19.24 4.41 -12.02
N LEU A 346 19.20 3.16 -11.56
CA LEU A 346 20.37 2.28 -11.44
C LEU A 346 20.41 1.18 -12.50
N GLU A 347 19.25 0.65 -12.90
CA GLU A 347 19.14 -0.45 -13.86
C GLU A 347 19.89 -0.25 -15.19
N PRO A 348 19.94 0.96 -15.79
CA PRO A 348 20.73 1.19 -17.01
C PRO A 348 22.20 0.79 -16.89
N LEU A 349 22.76 0.84 -15.67
CA LEU A 349 24.16 0.55 -15.36
C LEU A 349 24.41 -0.92 -14.99
N ARG A 350 23.36 -1.75 -14.96
CA ARG A 350 23.49 -3.20 -14.77
C ARG A 350 23.65 -3.91 -16.12
N GLY A 351 24.36 -5.02 -16.09
CA GLY A 351 24.49 -6.01 -17.16
C GLY A 351 24.21 -7.41 -16.63
N PRO A 352 24.47 -8.46 -17.43
CA PRO A 352 24.18 -9.85 -17.05
C PRO A 352 24.86 -10.33 -15.76
N ASN A 353 25.96 -9.69 -15.36
CA ASN A 353 26.76 -10.06 -14.18
C ASN A 353 26.68 -9.02 -13.05
N GLY A 354 25.60 -8.25 -12.95
CA GLY A 354 25.45 -7.15 -11.99
C GLY A 354 25.91 -5.81 -12.57
N LEU A 355 26.48 -4.93 -11.74
CA LEU A 355 26.95 -3.61 -12.18
C LEU A 355 28.06 -3.73 -13.24
N ASP A 356 27.91 -3.02 -14.35
CA ASP A 356 28.85 -3.06 -15.47
C ASP A 356 29.91 -1.94 -15.36
N LEU A 357 31.18 -2.33 -15.26
CA LEU A 357 32.28 -1.38 -15.10
C LEU A 357 32.48 -0.47 -16.33
N SER A 358 32.20 -0.95 -17.55
CA SER A 358 32.28 -0.12 -18.75
C SER A 358 31.19 0.94 -18.72
N LYS A 359 29.96 0.57 -18.35
CA LYS A 359 28.85 1.50 -18.21
C LYS A 359 29.08 2.52 -17.12
N LEU A 360 29.55 2.08 -15.94
CA LEU A 360 29.93 2.99 -14.85
C LEU A 360 31.01 4.01 -15.27
N LYS A 361 31.90 3.63 -16.19
CA LYS A 361 32.95 4.52 -16.70
C LYS A 361 32.46 5.53 -17.74
N LYS A 362 31.46 5.19 -18.54
CA LYS A 362 31.16 5.91 -19.79
C LYS A 362 29.72 6.43 -19.89
N ASP A 363 28.78 5.77 -19.22
CA ASP A 363 27.36 5.88 -19.52
C ASP A 363 26.55 6.50 -18.37
N ILE A 364 27.20 6.89 -17.27
CA ILE A 364 26.55 7.61 -16.17
C ILE A 364 26.03 8.96 -16.66
N GLN A 365 24.73 9.19 -16.43
CA GLN A 365 24.04 10.39 -16.86
C GLN A 365 23.89 11.40 -15.71
N PRO A 366 23.90 12.72 -16.00
CA PRO A 366 23.70 13.74 -14.98
C PRO A 366 22.37 13.61 -14.21
N TRP A 367 21.32 13.06 -14.81
CA TRP A 367 20.05 12.84 -14.12
C TRP A 367 20.13 11.71 -13.08
N GLN A 368 20.95 10.67 -13.32
CA GLN A 368 21.20 9.61 -12.34
C GLN A 368 21.97 10.18 -11.15
N GLU A 369 22.95 11.05 -11.39
CA GLU A 369 23.71 11.74 -10.34
C GLU A 369 22.82 12.65 -9.48
N ARG A 370 21.90 13.39 -10.10
CA ARG A 370 20.93 14.21 -9.36
C ARG A 370 20.02 13.33 -8.52
N ARG A 371 19.45 12.28 -9.11
CA ARG A 371 18.55 11.35 -8.42
C ARG A 371 19.24 10.66 -7.24
N SER A 372 20.48 10.22 -7.41
CA SER A 372 21.23 9.58 -6.32
C SER A 372 21.63 10.56 -5.23
N ALA A 373 21.97 11.79 -5.58
CA ALA A 373 22.26 12.84 -4.60
C ALA A 373 21.01 13.21 -3.79
N GLU A 374 19.86 13.36 -4.47
CA GLU A 374 18.55 13.58 -3.85
C GLU A 374 18.20 12.44 -2.90
N TYR A 375 18.31 11.18 -3.34
CA TYR A 375 17.91 10.03 -2.54
C TYR A 375 18.85 9.73 -1.38
N MET A 376 20.15 9.97 -1.51
CA MET A 376 21.06 9.81 -0.37
C MET A 376 20.79 10.84 0.74
N THR A 377 20.30 12.05 0.38
CA THR A 377 20.00 13.11 1.36
C THR A 377 18.57 13.05 1.91
N HIS A 378 17.72 12.21 1.33
CA HIS A 378 16.35 11.93 1.80
C HIS A 378 16.19 10.49 2.28
N ALA A 379 17.26 9.91 2.84
CA ALA A 379 17.17 8.59 3.46
C ALA A 379 16.09 8.60 4.56
N PRO A 380 15.25 7.55 4.68
CA PRO A 380 14.11 7.51 5.61
C PRO A 380 14.55 7.30 7.06
N LEU A 381 15.28 8.28 7.60
CA LEU A 381 15.74 8.38 8.97
C LEU A 381 15.38 9.77 9.50
N GLY A 382 14.74 9.78 10.65
CA GLY A 382 14.45 11.00 11.38
C GLY A 382 13.93 10.70 12.78
N SER A 383 13.85 11.73 13.60
CA SER A 383 13.35 11.62 14.97
C SER A 383 11.82 11.69 15.04
N LEU A 384 11.25 11.32 16.19
CA LEU A 384 9.80 11.41 16.43
C LEU A 384 9.26 12.85 16.32
N ASN A 385 10.10 13.85 16.61
CA ASN A 385 9.77 15.28 16.43
C ASN A 385 10.20 15.83 15.06
N SER A 386 10.41 14.93 14.09
CA SER A 386 10.67 15.20 12.68
C SER A 386 11.99 15.89 12.34
N VAL A 387 13.05 15.67 13.12
CA VAL A 387 14.40 16.07 12.74
C VAL A 387 14.96 15.02 11.79
N GLY A 388 15.11 15.37 10.52
CA GLY A 388 15.63 14.48 9.48
C GLY A 388 17.12 14.23 9.63
N GLY A 389 17.54 12.99 9.34
CA GLY A 389 18.93 12.55 9.43
C GLY A 389 19.15 11.50 10.52
N VAL A 390 20.43 11.28 10.85
CA VAL A 390 20.84 10.30 11.86
C VAL A 390 20.48 10.78 13.28
N ALA A 391 20.47 9.86 14.25
CA ALA A 391 20.12 10.18 15.64
C ALA A 391 21.01 11.25 16.32
N THR A 392 22.21 11.51 15.76
CA THR A 392 23.15 12.54 16.24
C THR A 392 23.09 13.84 15.42
N GLU A 393 22.15 13.95 14.48
CA GLU A 393 21.98 15.14 13.64
C GLU A 393 21.48 16.32 14.48
N ILE A 394 21.92 17.53 14.14
CA ILE A 394 21.44 18.76 14.78
C ILE A 394 20.06 19.15 14.23
N ASN A 395 19.31 19.95 15.00
CA ASN A 395 18.03 20.49 14.54
C ASN A 395 18.24 21.43 13.33
N ALA A 396 17.92 20.96 12.12
CA ALA A 396 18.05 21.74 10.90
C ALA A 396 16.99 21.38 9.85
N VAL A 397 16.79 20.09 9.57
CA VAL A 397 15.91 19.60 8.51
C VAL A 397 14.65 18.99 9.13
N ASN A 398 13.47 19.41 8.65
CA ASN A 398 12.18 18.84 9.06
C ASN A 398 11.74 17.74 8.07
N TYR A 399 12.01 16.46 8.39
CA TYR A 399 11.79 15.32 7.49
C TYR A 399 11.72 13.98 8.24
N VAL A 400 10.75 13.11 7.89
CA VAL A 400 10.60 11.71 8.33
C VAL A 400 9.97 10.89 7.23
#